data_AF-A0A2I8VEI6-F1
#
_entry.id   AF-A0A2I8VEI6-F1
#
_cell.length_a   1.000
_cell.length_b   1.000
_cell.length_c   1.000
_cell.angle_alpha   90.00
_cell.angle_beta   90.00
_cell.angle_gamma   90.00
#
_symmetry.space_group_name_H-M   'P 1'
#
loop_
_entity.id
_entity.type
_entity.pdbx_description
1 polymer ?
#
loop_
_entity_poly.entity_id
_entity_poly.type
_entity_poly.pdbx_seq_one_letter_code
_entity_poly.pdbx_strand_id
1 'polypeptide(L)'
;MSEPVDARLTLRVPRGGRKDLREEARERLARVETVERVEAFDVTGVRPGLNDLRVHARSTVTCETDAAALDASLAAAVGIEAVELLGGEPER
;
A
#
# COMPACT_ATOMS: atom_id res chain seq x y z
N MET A 1 0.89 -21.30 -0.17
CA MET A 1 1.46 -20.62 -1.34
C MET A 1 0.90 -19.21 -1.28
N SER A 2 1.74 -18.22 -0.99
CA SER A 2 1.32 -16.82 -0.91
C SER A 2 1.09 -16.31 -2.33
N GLU A 3 -0.12 -15.87 -2.65
CA GLU A 3 -0.45 -15.35 -3.99
C GLU A 3 -0.21 -13.83 -4.02
N PRO A 4 0.31 -13.28 -5.13
CA PRO A 4 0.43 -11.84 -5.27
C PRO A 4 -0.95 -11.21 -5.46
N VAL A 5 -1.21 -10.15 -4.71
CA VAL A 5 -2.43 -9.34 -4.76
C VAL A 5 -2.06 -7.94 -5.19
N ASP A 6 -2.70 -7.46 -6.26
CA ASP A 6 -2.60 -6.08 -6.68
C ASP A 6 -3.53 -5.19 -5.85
N ALA A 7 -3.05 -4.01 -5.48
CA ALA A 7 -3.82 -3.04 -4.71
C ALA A 7 -3.54 -1.62 -5.20
N ARG A 8 -4.58 -0.78 -5.12
CA ARG A 8 -4.44 0.67 -5.15
C ARG A 8 -4.58 1.21 -3.74
N LEU A 9 -3.64 2.07 -3.38
CA LEU A 9 -3.53 2.60 -2.03
C LEU A 9 -3.52 4.12 -2.08
N THR A 10 -4.19 4.72 -1.11
CA THR A 10 -3.99 6.13 -0.77
C THR A 10 -3.32 6.18 0.59
N LEU A 11 -2.08 6.68 0.64
CA LEU A 11 -1.28 6.79 1.85
C LEU A 11 -1.15 8.26 2.27
N ARG A 12 -1.04 8.51 3.57
CA ARG A 12 -0.65 9.79 4.15
C ARG A 12 0.78 9.71 4.65
N VAL A 13 1.66 10.50 4.02
CA VAL A 13 3.07 10.59 4.38
C VAL A 13 3.34 11.98 4.98
N PRO A 14 3.89 12.09 6.21
CA PRO A 14 4.25 13.37 6.80
C PRO A 14 5.21 14.16 5.92
N ARG A 15 5.07 15.48 5.90
CA ARG A 15 6.05 16.36 5.24
C ARG A 15 7.36 16.41 6.04
N GLY A 16 8.49 16.52 5.33
CA GLY A 16 9.80 16.75 5.95
C GLY A 16 10.48 15.48 6.48
N GLY A 17 10.05 14.30 6.03
CA GLY A 17 10.80 13.06 6.22
C GLY A 17 12.22 13.16 5.65
N ARG A 18 13.16 12.41 6.23
CA ARG A 18 14.56 12.37 5.75
C ARG A 18 14.76 11.48 4.52
N LYS A 19 13.77 10.65 4.21
CA LYS A 19 13.79 9.66 3.13
C LYS A 19 12.92 10.12 1.97
N ASP A 20 13.15 9.54 0.80
CA ASP A 20 12.31 9.75 -0.37
C ASP A 20 10.86 9.28 -0.11
N LEU A 21 9.90 10.03 -0.65
CA LEU A 21 8.47 9.78 -0.49
C LEU A 21 8.06 8.34 -0.85
N ARG A 22 8.63 7.81 -1.94
CA ARG A 22 8.37 6.45 -2.41
C ARG A 22 8.88 5.42 -1.42
N GLU A 23 10.07 5.60 -0.88
CA GLU A 23 10.66 4.68 0.10
C GLU A 23 9.84 4.69 1.39
N GLU A 24 9.50 5.88 1.90
CA GLU A 24 8.66 6.06 3.08
C GLU A 24 7.26 5.45 2.93
N ALA A 25 6.64 5.57 1.75
CA ALA A 25 5.35 4.98 1.48
C ALA A 25 5.43 3.45 1.34
N ARG A 26 6.47 2.93 0.68
CA ARG A 26 6.71 1.49 0.55
C ARG A 26 6.99 0.83 1.90
N GLU A 27 7.81 1.45 2.75
CA GLU A 27 8.10 0.93 4.08
C GLU A 27 6.86 0.88 4.97
N ARG A 28 5.94 1.84 4.83
CA ARG A 28 4.65 1.80 5.55
C ARG A 28 3.83 0.59 5.15
N LEU A 29 3.75 0.30 3.85
CA LEU A 29 3.06 -0.89 3.34
C LEU A 29 3.72 -2.19 3.82
N ALA A 30 5.06 -2.25 3.80
CA ALA A 30 5.81 -3.43 4.25
C ALA A 30 5.76 -3.67 5.78
N ARG A 31 5.28 -2.70 6.57
CA ARG A 31 5.10 -2.83 8.02
C ARG A 31 3.72 -3.36 8.42
N VAL A 32 2.80 -3.52 7.46
CA VAL A 32 1.48 -4.11 7.72
C VAL A 32 1.66 -5.58 8.01
N GLU A 33 1.11 -6.06 9.12
CA GLU A 33 1.40 -7.40 9.67
C GLU A 33 1.09 -8.55 8.70
N THR A 34 0.07 -8.38 7.86
CA THR A 34 -0.37 -9.38 6.88
C THR A 34 0.41 -9.32 5.56
N VAL A 35 1.20 -8.28 5.34
CA VAL A 35 2.05 -8.14 4.16
C VAL A 35 3.36 -8.88 4.40
N GLU A 36 3.53 -10.01 3.72
CA GLU A 36 4.77 -10.79 3.77
C GLU A 36 5.87 -10.08 2.97
N ARG A 37 5.52 -9.58 1.77
CA ARG A 37 6.44 -8.87 0.89
C ARG A 37 5.72 -7.90 -0.03
N VAL A 38 6.40 -6.79 -0.33
CA VAL A 38 6.00 -5.84 -1.38
C VAL A 38 6.84 -6.12 -2.63
N GLU A 39 6.24 -6.83 -3.59
CA GLU A 39 6.84 -7.21 -4.87
C GLU A 39 7.05 -5.99 -5.77
N ALA A 40 6.01 -5.15 -5.88
CA ALA A 40 6.04 -3.93 -6.67
C ALA A 40 5.38 -2.77 -5.92
N PHE A 41 5.92 -1.56 -6.11
CA PHE A 41 5.36 -0.34 -5.54
C PHE A 41 5.67 0.85 -6.43
N ASP A 42 4.62 1.48 -6.96
CA ASP A 42 4.71 2.62 -7.86
C ASP A 42 3.82 3.76 -7.37
N VAL A 43 4.37 4.98 -7.35
CA VAL A 43 3.62 6.18 -6.94
C VAL A 43 2.98 6.78 -8.18
N THR A 44 1.65 6.70 -8.25
CA THR A 44 0.87 7.16 -9.40
C THR A 44 0.42 8.61 -9.26
N GLY A 45 0.49 9.18 -8.06
CA GLY A 45 0.18 10.58 -7.83
C GLY A 45 0.51 11.07 -6.44
N VAL A 46 0.72 12.37 -6.31
CA VAL A 46 0.96 13.03 -5.03
C VAL A 46 0.09 14.28 -4.95
N ARG A 47 -0.57 14.47 -3.81
CA ARG A 47 -1.39 15.64 -3.51
C ARG A 47 -0.91 16.28 -2.21
N PRO A 48 -0.57 17.58 -2.21
CA PRO A 48 -0.20 18.27 -0.99
C PRO A 48 -1.40 18.44 -0.05
N GLY A 49 -1.27 17.97 1.19
CA GLY A 49 -2.15 18.31 2.32
C GLY A 49 -1.57 19.46 3.16
N LEU A 50 -2.22 19.81 4.26
CA LEU A 50 -1.77 20.88 5.17
C LEU A 50 -0.44 20.50 5.85
N ASN A 51 -0.36 19.29 6.42
CA ASN A 51 0.82 18.79 7.14
C ASN A 51 1.40 17.50 6.54
N ASP A 52 0.68 16.89 5.60
CA ASP A 52 1.01 15.62 4.97
C ASP A 52 1.02 15.73 3.44
N LEU A 53 1.47 14.65 2.81
CA LEU A 53 1.36 14.36 1.41
C LEU A 53 0.45 13.14 1.27
N ARG A 54 -0.61 13.30 0.50
CA ARG A 54 -1.47 12.21 0.08
C ARG A 54 -0.86 11.56 -1.15
N VAL A 55 -0.44 10.32 -1.01
CA VAL A 55 0.25 9.55 -2.04
C VAL A 55 -0.71 8.50 -2.58
N HIS A 56 -0.98 8.56 -3.87
CA HIS A 56 -1.65 7.48 -4.58
C HIS A 56 -0.59 6.53 -5.10
N ALA A 57 -0.77 5.24 -4.83
CA ALA A 57 0.17 4.22 -5.23
C ALA A 57 -0.55 2.99 -5.79
N ARG A 58 0.12 2.30 -6.70
CA ARG A 58 -0.21 0.93 -7.10
C ARG A 58 0.86 0.02 -6.51
N SER A 59 0.44 -1.07 -5.91
CA SER A 59 1.33 -2.05 -5.30
C SER A 59 0.91 -3.45 -5.63
N THR A 60 1.90 -4.34 -5.67
CA THR A 60 1.69 -5.79 -5.69
C THR A 60 2.32 -6.33 -4.42
N VAL A 61 1.53 -7.02 -3.59
CA VAL A 61 1.97 -7.56 -2.31
C VAL A 61 1.67 -9.06 -2.25
N THR A 62 2.53 -9.83 -1.61
CA THR A 62 2.20 -11.22 -1.24
C THR A 62 1.79 -11.26 0.22
N CYS A 63 0.76 -12.07 0.49
CA CYS A 63 0.27 -12.33 1.84
C CYS A 63 -0.07 -13.82 1.96
N GLU A 64 0.09 -14.36 3.17
CA GLU A 64 -0.33 -15.74 3.48
C GLU A 64 -1.83 -15.83 3.81
N THR A 65 -2.46 -14.67 4.04
CA THR A 65 -3.87 -14.56 4.39
C THR A 65 -4.74 -14.30 3.15
N ASP A 66 -6.04 -14.53 3.27
CA ASP A 66 -7.00 -14.25 2.21
C ASP A 66 -7.20 -12.75 1.99
N ALA A 67 -7.64 -12.38 0.77
CA ALA A 67 -7.78 -10.99 0.35
C ALA A 67 -8.64 -10.14 1.30
N ALA A 68 -9.67 -10.72 1.94
CA ALA A 68 -10.52 -10.00 2.89
C ALA A 68 -9.77 -9.61 4.18
N ALA A 69 -8.91 -10.48 4.69
CA ALA A 69 -8.08 -10.18 5.85
C ALA A 69 -6.97 -9.18 5.50
N LEU A 70 -6.39 -9.28 4.29
CA LEU A 70 -5.45 -8.29 3.79
C LEU A 70 -6.08 -6.89 3.70
N ASP A 71 -7.27 -6.78 3.10
CA ASP A 71 -8.01 -5.52 2.99
C ASP A 71 -8.24 -4.87 4.36
N ALA A 72 -8.73 -5.67 5.32
CA ALA A 72 -8.98 -5.21 6.68
C ALA A 72 -7.70 -4.71 7.38
N SER A 73 -6.59 -5.45 7.25
CA SER A 73 -5.31 -5.04 7.85
C SER A 73 -4.72 -3.79 7.19
N LEU A 74 -4.82 -3.66 5.86
CA LEU A 74 -4.39 -2.47 5.14
C LEU A 74 -5.24 -1.25 5.53
N ALA A 75 -6.56 -1.41 5.65
CA ALA A 75 -7.46 -0.34 6.06
C ALA A 75 -7.23 0.09 7.53
N ALA A 76 -6.82 -0.83 8.40
CA ALA A 76 -6.45 -0.55 9.78
C ALA A 76 -5.04 0.02 9.94
N ALA A 77 -4.19 -0.07 8.91
CA ALA A 77 -2.80 0.34 8.99
C ALA A 77 -2.65 1.87 9.12
N VAL A 78 -1.77 2.29 10.03
CA VAL A 78 -1.50 3.71 10.24
C VAL A 78 -0.88 4.33 8.99
N GLY A 79 -1.53 5.39 8.51
CA GLY A 79 -1.08 6.13 7.32
C GLY A 79 -1.59 5.55 6.01
N ILE A 80 -2.39 4.48 6.02
CA ILE A 80 -3.23 4.11 4.88
C ILE A 80 -4.60 4.75 5.11
N GLU A 81 -5.15 5.37 4.07
CA GLU A 81 -6.44 6.06 4.12
C GLU A 81 -7.50 5.37 3.28
N ALA A 82 -7.11 4.81 2.14
CA ALA A 82 -8.01 4.03 1.30
C ALA A 82 -7.24 2.87 0.65
N VAL A 83 -7.96 1.76 0.49
CA VAL A 83 -7.48 0.51 -0.10
C VAL A 83 -8.52 0.08 -1.13
N GLU A 84 -8.05 -0.31 -2.30
CA GLU A 84 -8.84 -0.98 -3.32
C GLU A 84 -8.01 -2.19 -3.79
N LEU A 85 -8.39 -3.39 -3.35
CA LEU A 85 -7.79 -4.61 -3.87
C LEU A 85 -8.28 -4.82 -5.30
N LEU A 86 -7.33 -4.86 -6.22
CA LEU A 86 -7.56 -5.25 -7.60
C LEU A 86 -7.50 -6.77 -7.60
N GLY A 87 -8.64 -7.41 -7.31
CA GLY A 87 -8.74 -8.87 -7.37
C GLY A 87 -8.16 -9.35 -8.68
N GLY A 88 -7.17 -10.26 -8.60
CA GLY A 88 -6.53 -10.81 -9.78
C GLY A 88 -7.60 -11.50 -10.62
N GLU A 89 -8.07 -10.84 -11.68
CA GLU A 89 -8.68 -11.59 -12.77
C GLU A 89 -7.56 -12.50 -13.31
N PRO A 90 -7.73 -13.83 -13.32
CA PRO A 90 -6.78 -14.67 -14.04
C PRO A 90 -6.84 -14.21 -15.50
N GLU A 91 -5.73 -13.70 -16.03
CA GLU A 91 -5.55 -13.56 -17.47
C GLU A 91 -5.90 -14.92 -18.09
N ARG A 92 -7.01 -14.95 -18.83
CA ARG A 92 -7.53 -16.12 -19.54
C ARG A 92 -6.74 -16.37 -20.82
#